data_AF-A0A378AL28-F1
#
_entry.id   AF-A0A378AL28-F1
#
_cell.length_a   1.000
_cell.length_b   1.000
_cell.length_c   1.000
_cell.angle_alpha   90.00
_cell.angle_beta   90.00
_cell.angle_gamma   90.00
#
_symmetry.space_group_name_H-M   'P 1'
#
loop_
_entity.id
_entity.type
_entity.pdbx_description
1 polymer ?
#
loop_
_entity_poly.entity_id
_entity_poly.type
_entity_poly.pdbx_seq_one_letter_code
_entity_poly.pdbx_strand_id
1 'polypeptide(L)'
;MMTDYILSPCSLAARGLSQLMLNAAKRPVELPVEGVSLRELAAVKRIVVYLPDDPLWMLTTLRQAARLLDEALPPLPMLILSRSPAI
;
A
#
# COMPACT_ATOMS: atom_id res chain seq x y z
N MET A 1 16.31 8.32 5.45
CA MET A 1 15.07 9.05 5.10
C MET A 1 13.91 8.08 5.23
N MET A 2 12.75 8.53 5.70
CA MET A 2 11.56 7.66 5.79
C MET A 2 10.90 7.54 4.41
N THR A 3 10.42 6.36 4.06
CA THR A 3 9.90 6.01 2.73
C THR A 3 8.38 5.83 2.78
N ASP A 4 7.67 6.42 1.82
CA ASP A 4 6.26 6.08 1.60
C ASP A 4 6.17 4.85 0.68
N TYR A 5 5.28 3.90 0.98
CA TYR A 5 5.10 2.68 0.18
C TYR A 5 3.70 2.62 -0.43
N ILE A 6 3.54 1.90 -1.55
CA ILE A 6 2.26 1.65 -2.19
C ILE A 6 2.03 0.14 -2.28
N LEU A 7 0.97 -0.36 -1.68
CA LEU A 7 0.49 -1.75 -1.79
C LEU A 7 -0.76 -1.76 -2.67
N SER A 8 -0.65 -2.28 -3.89
CA SER A 8 -1.77 -2.32 -4.83
C SER A 8 -1.69 -3.55 -5.74
N PRO A 9 -2.77 -4.34 -5.86
CA PRO A 9 -2.84 -5.44 -6.83
C PRO A 9 -3.09 -4.94 -8.26
N CYS A 10 -3.46 -3.66 -8.40
CA CYS A 10 -3.73 -3.04 -9.69
C CYS A 10 -2.54 -2.16 -10.09
N SER A 11 -1.85 -2.52 -11.18
CA SER A 11 -0.70 -1.76 -11.71
C SER A 11 -1.09 -0.35 -12.15
N LEU A 12 -2.31 -0.16 -12.68
CA LEU A 12 -2.82 1.15 -13.08
C LEU A 12 -3.02 2.07 -11.87
N ALA A 13 -3.61 1.55 -10.79
CA ALA A 13 -3.80 2.30 -9.55
C ALA A 13 -2.45 2.60 -8.87
N ALA A 14 -1.53 1.63 -8.83
CA ALA A 14 -0.18 1.82 -8.29
C ALA A 14 0.54 2.95 -9.02
N ARG A 15 0.58 2.90 -10.36
CA ARG A 15 1.19 3.93 -11.20
C ARG A 15 0.52 5.29 -11.01
N GLY A 16 -0.80 5.35 -10.95
CA GLY A 16 -1.54 6.59 -10.72
C GLY A 16 -1.17 7.23 -9.37
N LEU A 17 -1.16 6.43 -8.30
CA LEU A 17 -0.75 6.88 -6.96
C LEU A 17 0.72 7.31 -6.94
N SER A 18 1.62 6.55 -7.57
CA SER A 18 3.03 6.89 -7.73
C SER A 18 3.20 8.26 -8.39
N GLN A 19 2.48 8.53 -9.48
CA GLN A 19 2.52 9.82 -10.17
C GLN A 19 1.99 10.98 -9.31
N LEU A 20 0.87 10.78 -8.61
CA LEU A 20 0.33 11.80 -7.69
C LEU A 20 1.32 12.15 -6.58
N MET A 21 2.03 11.15 -6.05
CA MET A 21 3.02 11.36 -5.00
C MET A 21 4.31 11.98 -5.52
N LEU A 22 4.76 11.60 -6.72
CA LEU A 22 5.89 12.24 -7.41
C LEU A 22 5.64 13.73 -7.64
N ASN A 23 4.43 14.10 -8.06
CA ASN A 23 4.03 15.50 -8.22
C ASN A 23 4.05 16.30 -6.90
N ALA A 24 3.91 15.60 -5.77
CA ALA A 24 4.04 16.17 -4.43
C ALA A 24 5.48 16.12 -3.87
N ALA A 25 6.48 15.94 -4.75
CA ALA A 25 7.90 15.78 -4.41
C ALA A 25 8.21 14.62 -3.46
N LYS A 26 7.38 13.57 -3.45
CA LYS A 26 7.62 12.32 -2.72
C LYS A 26 8.20 11.27 -3.66
N ARG A 27 8.83 10.23 -3.12
CA ARG A 27 9.38 9.10 -3.89
C ARG A 27 8.85 7.78 -3.30
N PRO A 28 7.63 7.37 -3.66
CA PRO A 28 7.07 6.14 -3.13
C PRO A 28 7.78 4.91 -3.71
N VAL A 29 7.73 3.81 -2.98
CA VAL A 29 8.15 2.48 -3.45
C VAL A 29 6.93 1.59 -3.59
N GLU A 30 6.75 0.99 -4.76
CA GLU A 30 5.68 0.03 -5.01
C GLU A 30 6.06 -1.32 -4.39
N LEU A 31 5.13 -1.88 -3.63
CA LEU A 31 5.26 -3.17 -2.97
C LEU A 31 4.46 -4.22 -3.73
N PRO A 32 5.02 -5.43 -3.93
CA PRO A 32 4.22 -6.54 -4.39
C PRO A 32 3.14 -6.89 -3.35
N VAL A 33 1.99 -7.38 -3.84
CA VAL A 33 0.86 -7.74 -2.97
C VAL A 33 1.13 -9.02 -2.18
N GLU A 34 2.06 -9.84 -2.64
CA GLU A 34 2.46 -11.07 -1.97
C GLU A 34 3.97 -11.07 -1.73
N GLY A 35 4.38 -11.78 -0.68
CA GLY A 35 5.80 -12.05 -0.40
C GLY A 35 6.56 -10.92 0.28
N VAL A 36 5.97 -9.74 0.50
CA VAL A 36 6.63 -8.65 1.23
C VAL A 36 6.66 -8.95 2.72
N SER A 37 7.83 -8.80 3.33
CA SER A 37 8.00 -8.79 4.80
C SER A 37 8.39 -7.40 5.29
N LEU A 38 8.07 -7.06 6.55
CA LEU A 38 8.51 -5.78 7.11
C LEU A 38 10.03 -5.62 7.15
N ARG A 39 10.77 -6.72 7.24
CA ARG A 39 12.24 -6.70 7.29
C ARG A 39 12.86 -6.14 6.00
N GLU A 40 12.13 -6.22 4.89
CA GLU A 40 12.53 -5.68 3.60
C GLU A 40 12.19 -4.19 3.45
N LEU A 41 11.37 -3.64 4.35
CA LEU A 41 10.99 -2.22 4.31
C LEU A 41 12.02 -1.36 5.05
N ALA A 42 12.64 -0.44 4.33
CA ALA A 42 13.36 0.68 4.94
C ALA A 42 12.38 1.56 5.76
N ALA A 43 12.91 2.33 6.72
CA ALA A 43 12.17 3.21 7.64
C ALA A 43 10.82 3.71 7.09
N VAL A 44 9.72 3.08 7.51
CA VAL A 44 8.40 3.31 6.92
C VAL A 44 7.83 4.66 7.39
N LYS A 45 7.48 5.54 6.45
CA LYS A 45 6.74 6.77 6.70
C LYS A 45 5.24 6.53 6.71
N ARG A 46 4.74 5.84 5.68
CA ARG A 46 3.36 5.38 5.54
C ARG A 46 3.28 4.27 4.49
N ILE A 47 2.24 3.46 4.56
CA ILE A 47 1.88 2.52 3.50
C ILE A 47 0.51 2.93 2.95
N VAL A 48 0.45 3.25 1.66
CA VAL A 48 -0.78 3.53 0.93
C VAL A 48 -1.28 2.23 0.33
N VAL A 49 -2.46 1.78 0.74
CA VAL A 49 -3.06 0.52 0.31
C VAL A 49 -4.22 0.82 -0.62
N TYR A 50 -4.20 0.31 -1.84
CA TYR A 50 -5.35 0.37 -2.76
C TYR A 50 -6.17 -0.91 -2.66
N LEU A 51 -7.45 -0.79 -2.30
CA LEU A 51 -8.40 -1.90 -2.28
C LEU A 51 -9.21 -1.93 -3.58
N PRO A 52 -9.04 -2.95 -4.41
CA PRO A 52 -9.85 -3.13 -5.61
C PRO A 52 -11.26 -3.65 -5.26
N ASP A 53 -12.17 -3.55 -6.22
CA ASP A 53 -13.55 -4.06 -6.09
C ASP A 53 -13.65 -5.59 -6.28
N ASP A 54 -12.67 -6.20 -6.94
CA ASP A 54 -12.61 -7.65 -7.09
C ASP A 54 -12.45 -8.32 -5.71
N PRO A 55 -13.38 -9.19 -5.28
CA PRO A 55 -13.38 -9.72 -3.92
C PRO A 55 -12.13 -10.51 -3.54
N LEU A 56 -11.55 -11.26 -4.48
CA LEU A 56 -10.37 -12.06 -4.21
C LEU A 56 -9.16 -11.15 -4.02
N TRP A 57 -8.96 -10.19 -4.93
CA TRP A 57 -7.85 -9.24 -4.80
C TRP A 57 -7.99 -8.32 -3.58
N MET A 58 -9.23 -7.96 -3.22
CA MET A 58 -9.51 -7.21 -2.00
C MET A 58 -9.06 -8.00 -0.77
N LEU A 59 -9.48 -9.26 -0.64
CA LEU A 59 -9.10 -10.12 0.49
C LEU A 59 -7.60 -10.37 0.54
N THR A 60 -6.94 -10.64 -0.59
CA THR A 60 -5.49 -10.85 -0.64
C THR A 60 -4.74 -9.60 -0.19
N THR A 61 -5.16 -8.43 -0.66
CA THR A 61 -4.54 -7.14 -0.28
C THR A 61 -4.73 -6.85 1.21
N LEU A 62 -5.93 -7.08 1.75
CA LEU A 62 -6.22 -6.92 3.18
C LEU A 62 -5.41 -7.88 4.04
N ARG A 63 -5.27 -9.15 3.62
CA ARG A 63 -4.44 -10.13 4.34
C ARG A 63 -2.98 -9.70 4.39
N GLN A 64 -2.45 -9.18 3.29
CA GLN A 64 -1.09 -8.68 3.27
C GLN A 64 -0.93 -7.44 4.15
N ALA A 65 -1.87 -6.50 4.10
CA ALA A 65 -1.85 -5.32 4.96
C ALA A 65 -1.92 -5.70 6.45
N ALA A 66 -2.80 -6.61 6.83
CA ALA A 66 -2.91 -7.14 8.19
C ALA A 66 -1.59 -7.80 8.64
N ARG A 67 -0.98 -8.63 7.80
CA ARG A 67 0.31 -9.24 8.09
C ARG A 67 1.40 -8.20 8.36
N LEU A 68 1.47 -7.14 7.54
CA LEU A 68 2.42 -6.05 7.76
C LEU A 68 2.13 -5.31 9.07
N LEU A 69 0.87 -5.13 9.47
CA LEU A 69 0.52 -4.55 10.77
C LEU A 69 0.94 -5.46 11.94
N ASP A 70 0.73 -6.77 11.82
CA ASP A 70 1.06 -7.75 12.86
C ASP A 70 2.58 -7.91 13.08
N GLU A 71 3.37 -7.80 12.01
CA GLU A 71 4.84 -7.86 12.09
C GLU A 71 5.44 -6.59 12.75
N ALA A 72 4.67 -5.51 12.87
CA ALA A 72 5.18 -4.21 13.31
C ALA A 72 5.17 -4.07 14.83
N LEU A 73 6.33 -3.75 15.41
CA LEU A 73 6.43 -3.38 16.82
C LEU A 73 5.79 -2.00 17.10
N PRO A 74 6.16 -0.92 16.37
CA PRO A 74 5.43 0.35 16.44
C PRO A 74 4.22 0.34 15.47
N PRO A 75 3.17 1.14 15.75
CA PRO A 75 2.03 1.26 14.84
C PRO A 75 2.47 1.82 13.48
N LEU A 76 2.27 1.05 12.41
CA LEU A 76 2.54 1.46 11.04
C LEU A 76 1.46 2.41 10.53
N PRO A 77 1.81 3.62 10.08
CA PRO A 77 0.83 4.50 9.45
C PRO A 77 0.34 3.91 8.13
N MET A 78 -0.94 3.53 8.06
CA MET A 78 -1.59 3.03 6.84
C MET A 78 -2.71 3.95 6.37
N LEU A 79 -2.76 4.19 5.06
CA LEU A 79 -3.86 4.88 4.38
C LEU A 79 -4.51 3.90 3.40
N ILE A 80 -5.77 3.55 3.64
CA ILE A 80 -6.54 2.66 2.77
C ILE A 80 -7.38 3.51 1.80
N LEU A 81 -7.25 3.22 0.52
CA LEU A 81 -8.00 3.83 -0.57
C LEU A 81 -8.85 2.75 -1.23
N SER A 82 -10.17 2.86 -1.14
CA SER A 82 -11.11 2.02 -1.89
C SER A 82 -11.93 2.91 -2.82
N ARG A 83 -12.47 2.32 -3.90
CA ARG A 83 -13.53 3.00 -4.63
C ARG A 83 -14.81 2.98 -3.77
N SER A 84 -15.45 4.13 -3.68
CA SER A 84 -16.85 4.17 -3.29
C SER A 84 -17.68 3.77 -4.51
N PRO A 85 -18.69 2.91 -4.37
CA PRO A 85 -19.65 2.70 -5.45
C PRO A 85 -20.28 4.06 -5.81
N ALA A 86 -20.38 4.33 -7.10
CA ALA A 86 -21.17 5.46 -7.58
C ALA A 86 -22.63 5.15 -7.29
N ILE A 87 -23.28 6.04 -6.53
CA ILE A 87 -24.71 5.96 -6.19
C ILE A 87 -25.55 6.19 -7.46
#